data_AF-A0A4S2KSP6-F1
#
_entry.id   AF-A0A4S2KSP6-F1
#
_cell.length_a   1.000
_cell.length_b   1.000
_cell.length_c   1.000
_cell.angle_alpha   90.00
_cell.angle_beta   90.00
_cell.angle_gamma   90.00
#
_symmetry.space_group_name_H-M   'P 1'
#
loop_
_entity.id
_entity.type
_entity.pdbx_description
1 polymer ?
#
loop_
_entity_poly.entity_id
_entity_poly.type
_entity_poly.pdbx_seq_one_letter_code
_entity_poly.pdbx_strand_id
1 'polypeptide(L)'
;MVICVMFITIGLLEVVLTRSIPPYELCMERCGEDPPRREVWRFRRVEMCRDRCNREERIRCLAAHPNSKREKRRLLRYLLRYVSPCRL
;
A
#
# COMPACT_ATOMS: atom_id res chain seq x y z
N MET A 1 -28.64 15.14 -25.01
CA MET A 1 -28.38 15.63 -23.65
C MET A 1 -28.20 14.49 -22.66
N VAL A 2 -29.19 13.59 -22.48
CA VAL A 2 -29.11 12.42 -21.56
C VAL A 2 -27.94 11.48 -21.88
N ILE A 3 -27.73 11.19 -23.17
CA ILE A 3 -26.65 10.31 -23.65
C ILE A 3 -25.26 10.88 -23.28
N CYS A 4 -25.07 12.20 -23.41
CA CYS A 4 -23.81 12.87 -23.05
C CYS A 4 -23.52 12.79 -21.54
N VAL A 5 -24.55 12.91 -20.70
CA VAL A 5 -24.41 12.79 -19.24
C VAL A 5 -23.99 11.37 -18.85
N MET A 6 -24.56 10.34 -19.48
CA MET A 6 -24.18 8.94 -19.25
C MET A 6 -22.69 8.70 -19.55
N PHE A 7 -22.19 9.17 -20.70
CA PHE A 7 -20.78 9.01 -21.06
C PHE A 7 -19.82 9.72 -20.10
N ILE A 8 -20.18 10.93 -19.63
CA ILE A 8 -19.39 11.66 -18.63
C ILE A 8 -19.34 10.88 -17.31
N THR A 9 -20.48 10.35 -16.85
CA THR A 9 -20.52 9.58 -15.60
C THR A 9 -19.72 8.27 -15.67
N ILE A 10 -19.75 7.57 -16.82
CA ILE A 10 -18.97 6.34 -17.03
C ILE A 10 -17.47 6.67 -17.06
N GLY A 11 -17.06 7.69 -17.81
CA GLY A 11 -15.65 8.11 -17.85
C GLY A 11 -15.12 8.58 -16.49
N LEU A 12 -15.93 9.29 -15.70
CA LEU A 12 -15.56 9.69 -14.34
C LEU A 12 -15.41 8.48 -13.42
N LEU A 13 -16.31 7.50 -13.53
CA LEU A 13 -16.28 6.27 -12.74
C LEU A 13 -15.04 5.44 -13.05
N GLU A 14 -14.64 5.32 -14.32
CA GLU A 14 -13.39 4.64 -14.71
C GLU A 14 -12.14 5.34 -14.16
N VAL A 15 -12.10 6.67 -14.16
CA VAL A 15 -10.99 7.46 -13.58
C VAL A 15 -10.90 7.31 -12.06
N VAL A 16 -12.04 7.18 -11.37
CA VAL A 16 -12.07 6.93 -9.93
C VAL A 16 -11.65 5.49 -9.61
N LEU A 17 -12.14 4.51 -10.38
CA LEU A 17 -11.79 3.10 -10.22
C LEU A 17 -10.29 2.84 -10.51
N THR A 18 -9.71 3.53 -11.47
CA THR A 18 -8.26 3.46 -11.76
C THR A 18 -7.39 4.19 -10.73
N ARG A 19 -7.99 5.06 -9.90
CA ARG A 19 -7.35 5.69 -8.74
C ARG A 19 -7.70 5.01 -7.41
N SER A 20 -7.98 3.70 -7.43
CA SER A 20 -8.11 2.95 -6.19
C SER A 20 -6.88 3.15 -5.30
N ILE A 21 -7.10 3.53 -4.04
CA ILE A 21 -6.02 3.69 -3.05
C ILE A 21 -5.21 2.38 -3.02
N PRO A 22 -3.87 2.44 -3.15
CA PRO A 22 -3.07 1.23 -3.16
C PRO A 22 -3.34 0.41 -1.89
N PRO A 23 -3.44 -0.92 -2.00
CA PRO A 23 -3.78 -1.78 -0.86
C PRO A 23 -2.82 -1.64 0.33
N TYR A 24 -1.57 -1.25 0.10
CA TYR A 24 -0.63 -0.91 1.16
C TYR A 24 -1.02 0.34 1.95
N GLU A 25 -1.38 1.42 1.27
CA GLU A 25 -1.77 2.70 1.89
C GLU A 25 -3.05 2.49 2.73
N LEU A 26 -4.02 1.75 2.19
CA LEU A 26 -5.24 1.39 2.91
C LEU A 26 -4.95 0.54 4.16
N CYS A 27 -3.93 -0.33 4.10
CA CYS A 27 -3.51 -1.14 5.24
C CYS A 27 -2.87 -0.27 6.33
N MET A 28 -1.97 0.64 5.94
CA MET A 28 -1.27 1.54 6.85
C MET A 28 -2.24 2.49 7.55
N GLU A 29 -3.21 3.05 6.82
CA GLU A 29 -4.24 3.93 7.38
C GLU A 29 -5.06 3.22 8.47
N ARG A 30 -5.41 1.94 8.25
CA ARG A 30 -6.14 1.12 9.25
C ARG A 30 -5.34 0.82 10.50
N CYS A 31 -4.00 0.92 10.47
CA CYS A 31 -3.18 0.73 11.66
C CYS A 31 -3.25 1.92 12.63
N GLY A 32 -3.71 3.07 12.16
CA GLY A 32 -3.84 4.29 12.96
C GLY A 32 -2.51 5.05 13.15
N GLU A 33 -2.64 6.20 13.78
CA GLU A 33 -1.55 7.11 14.08
C GLU A 33 -0.69 6.64 15.26
N ASP A 34 0.50 7.23 15.38
CA ASP A 34 1.38 6.94 16.51
C ASP A 34 0.76 7.44 17.81
N PRO A 35 0.58 6.57 18.82
CA PRO A 35 0.05 6.99 20.10
C PRO A 35 1.08 7.85 20.85
N PRO A 36 0.65 8.60 21.89
CA PRO A 36 1.56 9.36 22.73
C PRO A 36 2.70 8.48 23.25
N ARG A 37 3.94 9.00 23.29
CA ARG A 37 5.16 8.24 23.68
C ARG A 37 5.07 7.50 25.01
N ARG A 38 4.16 7.90 25.90
CA ARG A 38 3.94 7.29 27.22
C ARG A 38 3.10 6.00 27.15
N GLU A 39 2.44 5.74 26.03
CA GLU A 39 1.56 4.58 25.82
C GLU A 39 2.27 3.46 25.04
N VAL A 40 3.34 2.92 25.63
CA VAL A 40 4.23 1.90 25.01
C VAL A 40 3.46 0.71 24.44
N TRP A 41 2.41 0.25 25.14
CA TRP A 41 1.58 -0.88 24.70
C TRP A 41 0.77 -0.57 23.43
N ARG A 42 0.26 0.66 23.30
CA ARG A 42 -0.45 1.08 22.08
C ARG A 42 0.54 1.23 20.92
N PHE A 43 1.74 1.75 21.20
CA PHE A 43 2.80 1.87 20.20
C PHE A 43 3.13 0.51 19.60
N ARG A 44 3.35 -0.50 20.45
CA ARG A 44 3.64 -1.88 20.01
C ARG A 44 2.52 -2.48 19.16
N ARG A 45 1.26 -2.14 19.43
CA ARG A 45 0.10 -2.60 18.64
C ARG A 45 0.12 -1.99 17.23
N VAL A 46 0.37 -0.69 17.13
CA VAL A 46 0.47 0.01 15.84
C VAL A 46 1.65 -0.53 15.04
N GLU A 47 2.81 -0.71 15.68
CA GLU A 47 4.00 -1.29 15.05
C GLU A 47 3.74 -2.70 14.50
N MET A 48 3.16 -3.60 15.31
CA MET A 48 2.79 -4.95 14.85
C MET A 48 1.80 -4.93 13.68
N CYS A 49 0.87 -3.97 13.65
CA CYS A 49 -0.05 -3.81 12.52
C CYS A 49 0.70 -3.40 11.24
N ARG A 50 1.56 -2.38 11.34
CA ARG A 50 2.34 -1.88 10.19
C ARG A 50 3.30 -2.94 9.67
N ASP A 51 3.91 -3.73 10.54
CA ASP A 51 4.74 -4.88 10.16
C ASP A 51 3.99 -5.92 9.33
N ARG A 52 2.71 -6.15 9.65
CA ARG A 52 1.84 -7.02 8.84
C ARG A 52 1.63 -6.43 7.44
N CYS A 53 1.29 -5.14 7.36
CA CYS A 53 1.14 -4.44 6.07
C CYS A 53 2.41 -4.53 5.22
N ASN A 54 3.58 -4.34 5.85
CA ASN A 54 4.88 -4.43 5.19
C ASN A 54 5.16 -5.84 4.65
N ARG A 55 4.79 -6.88 5.42
CA ARG A 55 4.98 -8.27 5.00
C ARG A 55 4.08 -8.62 3.80
N GLU A 56 2.82 -8.20 3.85
CA GLU A 56 1.87 -8.42 2.75
C GLU A 56 2.32 -7.70 1.47
N GLU A 57 2.73 -6.44 1.59
CA GLU A 57 3.26 -5.67 0.47
C GLU A 57 4.49 -6.33 -0.13
N ARG A 58 5.45 -6.75 0.71
CA ARG A 58 6.62 -7.50 0.25
C ARG A 58 6.25 -8.73 -0.58
N ILE A 59 5.26 -9.51 -0.16
CA ILE A 59 4.81 -10.70 -0.89
C ILE A 59 4.27 -10.28 -2.27
N ARG A 60 3.44 -9.24 -2.31
CA ARG A 60 2.89 -8.67 -3.56
C ARG A 60 3.99 -8.22 -4.51
N CYS A 61 5.00 -7.51 -4.02
CA CYS A 61 6.12 -7.07 -4.85
C CYS A 61 6.93 -8.24 -5.41
N LEU A 62 7.20 -9.26 -4.57
CA LEU A 62 7.97 -10.42 -5.00
C LEU A 62 7.21 -11.25 -6.06
N ALA A 63 5.88 -11.28 -5.98
CA ALA A 63 5.01 -11.92 -6.96
C ALA A 63 4.99 -11.13 -8.29
N ALA A 64 5.03 -9.80 -8.25
CA ALA A 64 5.06 -8.96 -9.46
C ALA A 64 6.40 -9.06 -10.24
N HIS A 65 7.51 -9.39 -9.58
CA HIS A 65 8.83 -9.51 -10.20
C HIS A 65 9.43 -10.93 -10.11
N PRO A 66 8.82 -11.97 -10.72
CA PRO A 66 9.23 -13.36 -10.52
C PRO A 66 10.65 -13.66 -11.02
N ASN A 67 11.09 -13.02 -12.11
CA ASN A 67 12.28 -13.40 -12.88
C ASN A 67 13.54 -12.57 -12.60
N SER A 68 13.45 -11.46 -11.87
CA SER A 68 14.62 -10.60 -11.63
C SER A 68 15.24 -10.88 -10.27
N LYS A 69 16.19 -11.83 -10.20
CA LYS A 69 17.03 -12.04 -8.99
C LYS A 69 17.76 -10.76 -8.55
N ARG A 70 17.94 -9.80 -9.47
CA ARG A 70 18.59 -8.50 -9.22
C ARG A 70 17.61 -7.50 -8.62
N GLU A 71 16.37 -7.42 -9.12
CA GLU A 71 15.30 -6.61 -8.52
C GLU A 71 14.87 -7.18 -7.18
N LYS A 72 14.67 -8.50 -7.05
CA LYS A 72 14.38 -9.14 -5.74
C LYS A 72 15.41 -8.76 -4.68
N ARG A 73 16.72 -8.73 -5.02
CA ARG A 73 17.79 -8.29 -4.11
C ARG A 73 17.84 -6.78 -3.87
N ARG A 74 17.40 -5.95 -4.81
CA ARG A 74 17.30 -4.49 -4.64
C ARG A 74 16.10 -4.14 -3.74
N LEU A 75 14.98 -4.78 -3.99
CA LEU A 75 13.70 -4.66 -3.29
C LEU A 75 13.81 -5.21 -1.85
N LEU A 76 14.51 -6.33 -1.65
CA LEU A 76 14.88 -6.83 -0.31
C LEU A 76 15.70 -5.82 0.49
N ARG A 77 16.65 -5.13 -0.15
CA ARG A 77 17.52 -4.12 0.49
C ARG A 77 16.76 -2.82 0.81
N TYR A 78 15.84 -2.39 -0.05
CA TYR A 78 14.96 -1.25 0.22
C TYR A 78 13.99 -1.55 1.38
N LEU A 79 13.35 -2.72 1.37
CA LEU A 79 12.41 -3.13 2.43
C LEU A 79 13.06 -3.42 3.79
N LEU A 80 14.38 -3.65 3.84
CA LEU A 80 15.13 -3.81 5.10
C LEU A 80 15.56 -2.46 5.70
N ARG A 81 15.42 -1.35 4.97
CA ARG A 81 15.94 -0.03 5.38
C ARG A 81 14.88 1.07 5.39
N TYR A 82 13.83 0.98 4.57
CA TYR A 82 12.71 1.92 4.51
C TYR A 82 11.41 1.19 4.20
N VAL A 83 10.52 1.17 5.20
CA VAL A 83 9.11 0.80 5.09
C VAL A 83 8.46 1.67 4.01
N SER A 84 8.15 1.11 2.84
CA SER A 84 7.63 1.86 1.70
C SER A 84 6.79 0.98 0.76
N PRO A 85 5.78 1.55 0.08
CA PRO A 85 5.02 0.85 -0.95
C PRO A 85 5.93 0.49 -2.11
N CYS A 86 5.71 -0.68 -2.72
CA CYS A 86 6.36 -1.02 -3.98
C CYS A 86 5.73 -0.21 -5.09
N ARG A 87 6.39 0.90 -5.43
CA ARG A 87 6.18 1.55 -6.72
C ARG A 87 6.97 0.74 -7.76
N LEU A 88 6.21 0.06 -8.62
CA LEU A 88 6.69 -0.54 -9.87
C LEU A 88 7.50 0.48 -10.67
#